data_AF-A0A1Z5ILM6-F1
#
_entry.id   AF-A0A1Z5ILM6-F1
#
_cell.length_a   1.000
_cell.length_b   1.000
_cell.length_c   1.000
_cell.angle_alpha   90.00
_cell.angle_beta   90.00
_cell.angle_gamma   90.00
#
_symmetry.space_group_name_H-M   'P 1'
#
loop_
_entity.id
_entity.type
_entity.pdbx_description
1 polymer ?
#
loop_
_entity_poly.entity_id
_entity_poly.type
_entity_poly.pdbx_seq_one_letter_code
_entity_poly.pdbx_strand_id
1 'polypeptide(L)'
;MKLFTRGKVLLAGLAAVLGLSIGAGTTAHATTWHKGVPTAIRGTWKTHSIAAAGTHYRLQLKIGKDSITNGGGFGDPTWTNHQSYHHKSGSAYYYVKGHEKVYTGGKEVIYYKFHKVGSKLHMMNYLVIQHGHKATPEHHYSHWYYK
;
A
#
# COMPACT_ATOMS: atom_id res chain seq x y z
N MET A 1 -5.01 -47.46 -47.75
CA MET A 1 -4.71 -47.58 -46.29
C MET A 1 -3.22 -47.33 -46.10
N LYS A 2 -2.86 -46.25 -45.40
CA LYS A 2 -1.46 -45.79 -45.25
C LYS A 2 -0.96 -46.13 -43.84
N LEU A 3 0.18 -46.82 -43.79
CA LEU A 3 0.88 -47.25 -42.59
C LEU A 3 1.37 -46.05 -41.75
N PHE A 4 1.14 -46.13 -40.44
CA PHE A 4 1.68 -45.23 -39.43
C PHE A 4 3.21 -45.26 -39.43
N THR A 5 3.85 -44.10 -39.62
CA THR A 5 5.30 -43.95 -39.47
C THR A 5 5.62 -43.35 -38.11
N ARG A 6 6.61 -43.97 -37.48
CA ARG A 6 7.01 -43.89 -36.08
C ARG A 6 7.78 -42.62 -35.73
N GLY A 7 7.81 -42.36 -34.43
CA GLY A 7 8.31 -41.15 -33.78
C GLY A 7 9.78 -40.80 -34.02
N LYS A 8 10.05 -39.51 -33.88
CA LYS A 8 11.37 -38.91 -33.97
C LYS A 8 12.08 -38.99 -32.62
N VAL A 9 13.07 -39.88 -32.58
CA VAL A 9 14.44 -39.72 -32.08
C VAL A 9 14.63 -38.96 -30.76
N LEU A 10 14.98 -39.75 -29.74
CA LEU A 10 15.63 -39.38 -28.50
C LEU A 10 17.16 -39.21 -28.68
N LEU A 11 17.72 -38.28 -27.90
CA LEU A 11 19.10 -38.17 -27.35
C LEU A 11 20.29 -37.78 -28.24
N ALA A 12 20.86 -36.60 -27.92
CA ALA A 12 22.28 -36.35 -27.57
C ALA A 12 22.37 -34.88 -27.05
N GLY A 13 23.04 -34.46 -25.99
CA GLY A 13 23.92 -35.08 -25.00
C GLY A 13 24.67 -33.94 -24.29
N LEU A 14 24.47 -33.83 -22.96
CA LEU A 14 25.37 -33.36 -21.89
C LEU A 14 26.38 -32.19 -22.12
N ALA A 15 26.28 -31.15 -21.27
CA ALA A 15 27.29 -30.77 -20.26
C ALA A 15 27.41 -29.24 -20.03
N ALA A 16 26.98 -28.78 -18.85
CA ALA A 16 27.64 -27.72 -18.09
C ALA A 16 27.12 -27.75 -16.64
N VAL A 17 27.66 -28.67 -15.84
CA VAL A 17 27.63 -28.55 -14.38
C VAL A 17 28.98 -28.01 -13.98
N LEU A 18 29.07 -26.72 -13.65
CA LEU A 18 30.09 -26.20 -12.74
C LEU A 18 29.61 -24.89 -12.09
N GLY A 19 29.28 -25.00 -10.81
CA GLY A 19 29.56 -23.98 -9.80
C GLY A 19 28.64 -22.76 -9.76
N LEU A 20 27.81 -22.67 -8.72
CA LEU A 20 28.10 -21.79 -7.58
C LEU A 20 26.85 -21.68 -6.68
N SER A 21 27.04 -22.05 -5.42
CA SER A 21 26.23 -21.64 -4.26
C SER A 21 24.74 -21.97 -4.28
N ILE A 22 24.37 -23.00 -3.52
CA ILE A 22 23.06 -23.12 -2.85
C ILE A 22 23.02 -22.02 -1.78
N GLY A 23 22.94 -20.77 -2.22
CA GLY A 23 22.39 -19.73 -1.37
C GLY A 23 20.91 -20.03 -1.27
N ALA A 24 20.38 -20.15 -0.06
CA ALA A 24 18.94 -20.11 0.16
C ALA A 24 18.45 -18.74 -0.34
N GLY A 25 18.19 -18.64 -1.64
CA GLY A 25 17.59 -17.49 -2.27
C GLY A 25 16.23 -17.37 -1.65
N THR A 26 16.07 -16.41 -0.74
CA THR A 26 14.75 -16.03 -0.25
C THR A 26 13.94 -15.68 -1.48
N THR A 27 13.02 -16.56 -1.86
CA THR A 27 12.07 -16.30 -2.95
C THR A 27 11.28 -15.08 -2.50
N ALA A 28 11.60 -13.91 -3.05
CA ALA A 28 10.91 -12.68 -2.73
C ALA A 28 9.49 -12.81 -3.30
N HIS A 29 8.55 -13.26 -2.47
CA HIS A 29 7.15 -13.30 -2.86
C HIS A 29 6.70 -11.86 -3.10
N ALA A 30 6.38 -11.55 -4.36
CA ALA A 30 5.86 -10.25 -4.74
C ALA A 30 4.60 -9.95 -3.91
N THR A 31 4.58 -8.80 -3.24
CA THR A 31 3.43 -8.38 -2.44
C THR A 31 2.24 -8.11 -3.38
N THR A 32 1.18 -8.89 -3.26
CA THR A 32 -0.05 -8.69 -4.01
C THR A 32 -0.83 -7.50 -3.46
N TRP A 33 -1.18 -6.57 -4.34
CA TRP A 33 -2.03 -5.43 -4.04
C TRP A 33 -3.45 -5.68 -4.55
N HIS A 34 -4.44 -5.44 -3.70
CA HIS A 34 -5.86 -5.54 -4.01
C HIS A 34 -6.43 -4.14 -4.26
N LYS A 35 -7.40 -4.02 -5.17
CA LYS A 35 -8.03 -2.74 -5.49
C LYS A 35 -8.83 -2.18 -4.31
N GLY A 36 -8.69 -0.88 -4.09
CA GLY A 36 -9.38 -0.09 -3.07
C GLY A 36 -8.70 -0.11 -1.70
N VAL A 37 -9.44 0.29 -0.68
CA VAL A 37 -9.05 0.23 0.75
C VAL A 37 -9.87 -0.88 1.44
N PRO A 38 -9.37 -1.66 2.40
CA PRO A 38 -10.17 -2.69 3.05
C PRO A 38 -11.25 -2.08 3.94
N THR A 39 -12.44 -2.69 3.99
CA THR A 39 -13.59 -2.19 4.76
C THR A 39 -13.28 -1.97 6.24
N ALA A 40 -12.37 -2.77 6.81
CA ALA A 40 -11.97 -2.68 8.21
C ALA A 40 -11.44 -1.31 8.65
N ILE A 41 -10.81 -0.54 7.74
CA ILE A 41 -10.27 0.80 8.05
C ILE A 41 -11.06 1.95 7.42
N ARG A 42 -12.12 1.65 6.65
CA ARG A 42 -12.97 2.68 6.03
C ARG A 42 -13.81 3.43 7.06
N GLY A 43 -14.12 4.67 6.74
CA GLY A 43 -15.00 5.54 7.52
C GLY A 43 -14.37 6.89 7.82
N THR A 44 -15.05 7.63 8.67
CA THR A 44 -14.57 8.92 9.18
C THR A 44 -13.94 8.70 10.55
N TRP A 45 -12.71 9.15 10.71
CA TRP A 45 -11.93 9.05 11.93
C TRP A 45 -11.57 10.46 12.41
N LYS A 46 -11.60 10.71 13.72
CA LYS A 46 -11.27 12.04 14.27
C LYS A 46 -10.27 11.92 15.40
N THR A 47 -9.37 12.87 15.55
CA THR A 47 -8.51 12.93 16.73
C THR A 47 -9.32 13.39 17.94
N HIS A 48 -8.79 13.16 19.14
CA HIS A 48 -9.19 13.99 20.29
C HIS A 48 -8.83 15.46 20.02
N SER A 49 -9.33 16.35 20.89
CA SER A 49 -8.96 17.76 20.81
C SER A 49 -7.45 17.92 20.97
N ILE A 50 -6.83 18.64 20.04
CA ILE A 50 -5.43 19.01 20.04
C ILE A 50 -5.35 20.49 20.39
N ALA A 51 -4.59 20.82 21.43
CA ALA A 51 -4.28 22.20 21.78
C ALA A 51 -3.09 22.69 20.94
N ALA A 52 -3.26 23.78 20.20
CA ALA A 52 -2.14 24.49 19.58
C ALA A 52 -2.46 25.97 19.45
N ALA A 53 -1.44 26.83 19.61
CA ALA A 53 -1.57 28.28 19.44
C ALA A 53 -2.75 28.91 20.22
N GLY A 54 -3.02 28.44 21.44
CA GLY A 54 -4.12 28.94 22.28
C GLY A 54 -5.53 28.51 21.83
N THR A 55 -5.64 27.63 20.84
CA THR A 55 -6.92 27.07 20.37
C THR A 55 -6.94 25.55 20.48
N HIS A 56 -8.14 24.98 20.34
CA HIS A 56 -8.42 23.56 20.35
C HIS A 56 -9.06 23.16 19.02
N TYR A 57 -8.41 22.26 18.28
CA TYR A 57 -8.95 21.73 17.02
C TYR A 57 -8.97 20.21 17.02
N ARG A 58 -9.66 19.62 16.04
CA ARG A 58 -9.65 18.18 15.79
C ARG A 58 -9.31 17.96 14.34
N LEU A 59 -8.39 17.05 14.07
CA LEU A 59 -8.16 16.57 12.71
C LEU A 59 -9.18 15.49 12.42
N GLN A 60 -9.64 15.42 11.19
CA GLN A 60 -10.50 14.33 10.75
C GLN A 60 -9.98 13.75 9.43
N LEU A 61 -10.05 12.43 9.35
CA LEU A 61 -9.52 11.62 8.27
C LEU A 61 -10.67 10.79 7.71
N LYS A 62 -11.00 10.99 6.43
CA LYS A 62 -12.04 10.22 5.76
C LYS A 62 -11.39 9.22 4.82
N ILE A 63 -11.65 7.94 5.08
CA ILE A 63 -11.11 6.81 4.33
C ILE A 63 -12.26 6.14 3.56
N GLY A 64 -12.33 6.40 2.26
CA GLY A 64 -13.28 5.81 1.33
C GLY A 64 -12.79 4.48 0.74
N LYS A 65 -13.56 3.92 -0.21
CA LYS A 65 -13.13 2.74 -0.98
C LYS A 65 -11.95 3.05 -1.88
N ASP A 66 -11.95 4.23 -2.50
CA ASP A 66 -10.98 4.64 -3.51
C ASP A 66 -10.40 6.03 -3.26
N SER A 67 -10.53 6.56 -2.03
CA SER A 67 -9.99 7.87 -1.68
C SER A 67 -9.60 7.96 -0.20
N ILE A 68 -8.63 8.83 0.07
CA ILE A 68 -8.31 9.34 1.40
C ILE A 68 -8.38 10.86 1.33
N THR A 69 -9.14 11.47 2.25
CA THR A 69 -9.46 12.90 2.24
C THR A 69 -9.25 13.47 3.64
N ASN A 70 -8.86 14.74 3.72
CA ASN A 70 -9.14 15.51 4.94
C ASN A 70 -10.65 15.50 5.18
N GLY A 71 -11.09 15.38 6.41
CA GLY A 71 -12.49 15.62 6.73
C GLY A 71 -12.56 16.71 7.79
N GLY A 72 -13.48 17.65 7.62
CA GLY A 72 -13.57 18.81 8.50
C GLY A 72 -14.47 19.92 7.95
N GLY A 73 -14.70 19.99 6.63
CA GLY A 73 -15.55 21.01 6.01
C GLY A 73 -15.85 20.79 4.51
N PHE A 74 -16.63 21.71 3.94
CA PHE A 74 -16.90 21.77 2.52
C PHE A 74 -15.63 22.22 1.77
N GLY A 75 -15.26 21.54 0.69
CA GLY A 75 -14.04 21.85 -0.08
C GLY A 75 -12.77 21.13 0.40
N ASP A 76 -12.86 20.22 1.37
CA ASP A 76 -11.69 19.46 1.83
C ASP A 76 -11.04 18.66 0.69
N PRO A 77 -9.71 18.77 0.51
CA PRO A 77 -9.04 18.12 -0.59
C PRO A 77 -8.99 16.61 -0.39
N THR A 78 -9.30 15.89 -1.47
CA THR A 78 -8.93 14.48 -1.57
C THR A 78 -7.42 14.42 -1.73
N TRP A 79 -6.70 13.88 -0.74
CA TRP A 79 -5.25 13.74 -0.79
C TRP A 79 -4.83 12.71 -1.81
N THR A 80 -5.51 11.56 -1.82
CA THR A 80 -5.19 10.48 -2.75
C THR A 80 -6.43 9.78 -3.29
N ASN A 81 -6.36 9.29 -4.52
CA ASN A 81 -7.37 8.43 -5.17
C ASN A 81 -6.73 7.16 -5.76
N HIS A 82 -7.52 6.30 -6.44
CA HIS A 82 -7.04 5.05 -7.07
C HIS A 82 -6.30 4.15 -6.08
N GLN A 83 -6.98 3.86 -4.97
CA GLN A 83 -6.38 3.19 -3.84
C GLN A 83 -6.14 1.72 -4.18
N SER A 84 -5.07 1.18 -3.63
CA SER A 84 -4.83 -0.25 -3.55
C SER A 84 -4.27 -0.59 -2.19
N TYR A 85 -4.53 -1.79 -1.69
CA TYR A 85 -4.07 -2.21 -0.38
C TYR A 85 -3.41 -3.58 -0.40
N HIS A 86 -2.57 -3.84 0.59
CA HIS A 86 -2.23 -5.20 0.98
C HIS A 86 -2.30 -5.33 2.49
N HIS A 87 -2.58 -6.55 2.94
CA HIS A 87 -2.73 -6.85 4.35
C HIS A 87 -2.31 -8.30 4.61
N LYS A 88 -1.44 -8.50 5.59
CA LYS A 88 -1.10 -9.84 6.07
C LYS A 88 -2.18 -10.29 7.06
N SER A 89 -2.76 -11.46 6.84
CA SER A 89 -3.75 -12.04 7.76
C SER A 89 -3.24 -12.04 9.21
N GLY A 90 -4.08 -11.64 10.16
CA GLY A 90 -3.74 -11.51 11.59
C GLY A 90 -2.91 -10.27 11.97
N SER A 91 -2.48 -9.46 11.01
CA SER A 91 -1.74 -8.21 11.29
C SER A 91 -2.68 -7.11 11.80
N ALA A 92 -2.19 -6.23 12.67
CA ALA A 92 -2.87 -4.95 12.99
C ALA A 92 -2.59 -3.85 11.95
N TYR A 93 -1.71 -4.14 10.99
CA TYR A 93 -1.24 -3.19 9.99
C TYR A 93 -1.87 -3.40 8.62
N TYR A 94 -2.39 -2.33 8.06
CA TYR A 94 -2.86 -2.24 6.68
C TYR A 94 -1.96 -1.31 5.89
N TYR A 95 -1.56 -1.74 4.71
CA TYR A 95 -0.74 -0.95 3.81
C TYR A 95 -1.60 -0.52 2.65
N VAL A 96 -1.63 0.77 2.37
CA VAL A 96 -2.47 1.36 1.33
C VAL A 96 -1.58 2.26 0.48
N LYS A 97 -1.78 2.26 -0.83
CA LYS A 97 -1.16 3.20 -1.74
C LYS A 97 -2.23 3.87 -2.60
N GLY A 98 -2.01 5.13 -2.95
CA GLY A 98 -2.91 5.88 -3.82
C GLY A 98 -2.17 7.00 -4.55
N HIS A 99 -2.79 7.51 -5.61
CA HIS A 99 -2.28 8.59 -6.43
C HIS A 99 -2.56 9.94 -5.78
N GLU A 100 -1.55 10.75 -5.56
CA GLU A 100 -1.63 12.09 -4.96
C GLU A 100 -2.41 13.02 -5.87
N LYS A 101 -3.44 13.71 -5.37
CA LYS A 101 -4.36 14.48 -6.21
C LYS A 101 -4.19 16.00 -6.10
N VAL A 102 -3.71 16.50 -4.96
CA VAL A 102 -3.77 17.91 -4.60
C VAL A 102 -2.69 18.71 -5.33
N TYR A 103 -1.47 18.21 -5.34
CA TYR A 103 -0.30 18.96 -5.81
C TYR A 103 0.20 18.50 -7.17
N THR A 104 0.00 17.22 -7.50
CA THR A 104 0.60 16.57 -8.68
C THR A 104 -0.45 16.05 -9.66
N GLY A 105 -1.74 16.11 -9.31
CA GLY A 105 -2.83 15.69 -10.17
C GLY A 105 -2.82 14.21 -10.55
N GLY A 106 -2.21 13.36 -9.72
CA GLY A 106 -2.18 11.91 -9.87
C GLY A 106 -0.82 11.34 -10.27
N LYS A 107 0.20 12.18 -10.43
CA LYS A 107 1.53 11.74 -10.92
C LYS A 107 2.36 11.03 -9.85
N GLU A 108 2.16 11.38 -8.59
CA GLU A 108 2.87 10.75 -7.47
C GLU A 108 2.03 9.66 -6.81
N VAL A 109 2.70 8.64 -6.27
CA VAL A 109 2.05 7.58 -5.49
C VAL A 109 2.51 7.66 -4.05
N ILE A 110 1.56 7.80 -3.12
CA ILE A 110 1.82 7.85 -1.68
C ILE A 110 1.46 6.51 -1.07
N TYR A 111 2.32 6.01 -0.19
CA TYR A 111 2.15 4.77 0.55
C TYR A 111 1.95 5.06 2.04
N TYR A 112 0.81 4.60 2.54
CA TYR A 112 0.39 4.70 3.93
C TYR A 112 0.50 3.35 4.63
N LYS A 113 0.91 3.41 5.90
CA LYS A 113 0.79 2.33 6.87
C LYS A 113 -0.23 2.75 7.92
N PHE A 114 -1.29 1.97 8.05
CA PHE A 114 -2.33 2.15 9.05
C PHE A 114 -2.20 1.11 10.14
N HIS A 115 -2.06 1.53 11.39
CA HIS A 115 -2.14 0.68 12.57
C HIS A 115 -3.55 0.77 13.16
N LYS A 116 -4.32 -0.31 13.11
CA LYS A 116 -5.68 -0.37 13.65
C LYS A 116 -5.72 -1.18 14.94
N VAL A 117 -6.24 -0.58 16.01
CA VAL A 117 -6.44 -1.24 17.31
C VAL A 117 -7.85 -0.94 17.80
N GLY A 118 -8.77 -1.90 17.68
CA GLY A 118 -10.18 -1.68 18.02
C GLY A 118 -10.78 -0.51 17.22
N SER A 119 -11.27 0.52 17.93
CA SER A 119 -11.81 1.77 17.39
C SER A 119 -10.76 2.88 17.24
N LYS A 120 -9.46 2.56 17.30
CA LYS A 120 -8.34 3.49 17.12
C LYS A 120 -7.60 3.22 15.82
N LEU A 121 -7.11 4.28 15.19
CA LEU A 121 -6.34 4.23 13.95
C LEU A 121 -5.15 5.18 14.01
N HIS A 122 -3.97 4.73 13.60
CA HIS A 122 -2.75 5.54 13.49
C HIS A 122 -2.26 5.45 12.05
N MET A 123 -2.02 6.59 11.40
CA MET A 123 -1.57 6.64 10.01
C MET A 123 -0.12 7.13 9.94
N MET A 124 0.68 6.52 9.08
CA MET A 124 2.03 6.96 8.72
C MET A 124 2.17 6.95 7.20
N ASN A 125 2.65 8.04 6.60
CA ASN A 125 3.18 8.01 5.25
C ASN A 125 4.62 7.50 5.35
N TYR A 126 4.94 6.41 4.65
CA TYR A 126 6.27 5.77 4.79
C TYR A 126 7.05 5.71 3.48
N LEU A 127 6.43 6.05 2.36
CA LEU A 127 7.06 6.06 1.05
C LEU A 127 6.23 6.91 0.09
N VAL A 128 6.91 7.73 -0.70
CA VAL A 128 6.36 8.42 -1.86
C VAL A 128 7.16 8.02 -3.09
N ILE A 129 6.47 7.79 -4.21
CA ILE A 129 7.09 7.62 -5.52
C ILE A 129 6.87 8.91 -6.29
N GLN A 130 7.95 9.66 -6.49
CA GLN A 130 7.97 10.94 -7.20
C GLN A 130 8.76 10.79 -8.48
N HIS A 131 8.11 10.93 -9.64
CA HIS A 131 8.75 10.76 -10.94
C HIS A 131 9.52 9.42 -11.09
N GLY A 132 9.03 8.35 -10.46
CA GLY A 132 9.68 7.04 -10.44
C GLY A 132 10.76 6.86 -9.37
N HIS A 133 11.14 7.92 -8.67
CA HIS A 133 12.11 7.89 -7.58
C HIS A 133 11.43 7.69 -6.23
N LYS A 134 12.06 6.89 -5.37
CA LYS A 134 11.61 6.66 -4.00
C LYS A 134 12.05 7.83 -3.12
N ALA A 135 11.10 8.49 -2.49
CA ALA A 135 11.33 9.41 -1.38
C ALA A 135 10.76 8.77 -0.11
N THR A 136 11.58 8.62 0.92
CA THR A 136 11.14 8.17 2.24
C THR A 136 10.86 9.41 3.08
N PRO A 137 9.59 9.82 3.24
CA PRO A 137 9.26 10.90 4.17
C PRO A 137 9.67 10.48 5.58
N GLU A 138 9.84 11.44 6.48
CA GLU A 138 10.12 11.11 7.88
C GLU A 138 9.02 10.16 8.42
N HIS A 139 9.46 9.06 9.03
CA HIS A 139 8.59 7.94 9.45
C HIS A 139 7.88 8.27 10.76
N HIS A 140 7.13 9.37 10.79
CA HIS A 140 6.34 9.78 11.93
C HIS A 140 4.89 9.34 11.75
N TYR A 141 4.37 8.65 12.76
CA TYR A 141 2.93 8.47 12.84
C TYR A 141 2.27 9.81 13.14
N SER A 142 1.16 10.07 12.44
CA SER A 142 0.21 11.13 12.76
C SER A 142 -0.43 10.94 14.14
N HIS A 143 -1.33 11.82 14.57
CA HIS A 143 -2.10 11.57 15.80
C HIS A 143 -2.92 10.28 15.74
N TRP A 144 -3.27 9.73 16.91
CA TRP A 144 -4.31 8.72 16.99
C TRP A 144 -5.66 9.31 16.60
N TYR A 145 -6.35 8.61 15.71
CA TYR A 145 -7.73 8.88 15.34
C TYR A 145 -8.66 7.83 15.94
N TYR A 146 -9.90 8.24 16.18
CA TYR A 146 -10.93 7.49 16.87
C TYR A 146 -12.21 7.49 16.05
N LYS A 147 -12.98 6.43 16.23
CA LYS A 147 -14.32 6.26 15.64
C LYS A 147 -15.38 6.38 16.71
#